data_AF-A0A9P1IPR7-F1
#
_entry.id   AF-A0A9P1IPR7-F1
#
_cell.length_a   1.000
_cell.length_b   1.000
_cell.length_c   1.000
_cell.angle_alpha   90.00
_cell.angle_beta   90.00
_cell.angle_gamma   90.00
#
_symmetry.space_group_name_H-M   'P 1'
#
loop_
_entity.id
_entity.type
_entity.pdbx_description
1 polymer ?
#
loop_
_entity_poly.entity_id
_entity_poly.type
_entity_poly.pdbx_seq_one_letter_code
_entity_poly.pdbx_strand_id
1 'polypeptide(L)'
;MAFILPSESSEGSPMSNGLHMNGQDSLVQPLLTDFYQITMCYAYWKAGTHEEPAVFDVFFRKNPFHGEYTVFAGLEDCLRFVEHFRFSKSDIEYVRKILPDNAEDEFFEFLEGLNGNNLTIEALKEGSVVFPKVPLLTISGPLAICQLLETSILNLVNYSSLVATNASRFRQASGKNIQLLEFGLRRAQGPNGGLTASKYCFIGGFDGTSNVLAGKLYGIPVKGTQAHSFICSFSSPEELKFRKVKHQNRSDEHDLYELAIQKRDWILKQFPWGVIPSEISDGELSAFVAYAVAFPNAFLALIDTYDVLRSGVVNFVAVTLALNELGYRSLGCRIDSGDLSYLSKELRSIFVKVAALNPVYSFFETMTIVASNDINEETIMSLNEQQHEINAFGVGTHLVTCQKQPALGCVYKLVAQSSIPKIKLSQEVSKITIPGKKKCYRIYGKAENFH
;
A
#
# COMPACT_ATOMS: atom_id res chain seq x y z
N MET A 1 9.25 -5.68 -18.38
CA MET A 1 10.70 -5.96 -18.48
C MET A 1 11.29 -5.74 -17.10
N ALA A 2 11.58 -6.81 -16.37
CA ALA A 2 12.22 -6.72 -15.06
C ALA A 2 13.74 -6.69 -15.29
N PHE A 3 14.41 -5.62 -14.87
CA PHE A 3 15.86 -5.54 -14.87
C PHE A 3 16.37 -6.13 -13.56
N ILE A 4 17.03 -7.28 -13.64
CA ILE A 4 17.98 -7.75 -12.64
C ILE A 4 19.32 -7.12 -13.04
N LEU A 5 19.87 -6.25 -12.19
CA LEU A 5 21.25 -5.80 -12.35
C LEU A 5 22.17 -6.66 -11.46
N PRO A 6 23.41 -6.98 -11.90
CA PRO A 6 24.34 -7.80 -11.13
C PRO A 6 24.96 -7.02 -9.96
N SER A 7 25.27 -7.72 -8.88
CA SER A 7 25.98 -7.22 -7.71
C SER A 7 27.46 -6.95 -8.02
N GLU A 8 27.93 -5.72 -7.79
CA GLU A 8 29.36 -5.43 -7.64
C GLU A 8 29.77 -5.51 -6.17
N SER A 9 30.93 -6.14 -5.94
CA SER A 9 31.62 -6.29 -4.67
C SER A 9 32.26 -4.98 -4.21
N SER A 10 31.95 -4.52 -3.01
CA SER A 10 32.74 -3.50 -2.31
C SER A 10 33.10 -3.99 -0.90
N GLU A 11 34.40 -4.22 -0.69
CA GLU A 11 35.02 -4.43 0.62
C GLU A 11 34.82 -3.19 1.52
N GLY A 12 34.58 -3.47 2.81
CA GLY A 12 34.50 -2.45 3.88
C GLY A 12 33.20 -2.51 4.67
N SER A 13 33.08 -3.46 5.60
CA SER A 13 31.92 -3.52 6.51
C SER A 13 32.03 -2.45 7.60
N PRO A 14 31.05 -1.55 7.76
CA PRO A 14 30.79 -0.96 9.05
C PRO A 14 30.01 -1.98 9.89
N MET A 15 30.47 -2.24 11.12
CA MET A 15 29.66 -2.93 12.13
C MET A 15 28.37 -2.12 12.35
N SER A 16 27.27 -2.55 11.73
CA SER A 16 25.95 -1.99 11.94
C SER A 16 25.20 -2.82 12.97
N ASN A 17 24.74 -2.19 14.05
CA ASN A 17 23.77 -2.77 14.98
C ASN A 17 22.63 -3.40 14.17
N GLY A 18 22.39 -4.70 14.38
CA GLY A 18 21.65 -5.62 13.50
C GLY A 18 20.17 -5.35 13.29
N LEU A 19 19.80 -4.18 12.78
CA LEU A 19 18.41 -3.82 12.47
C LEU A 19 18.12 -3.63 10.99
N HIS A 20 19.10 -3.41 10.11
CA HIS A 20 18.84 -3.30 8.68
C HIS A 20 20.01 -3.77 7.81
N MET A 21 19.91 -5.00 7.33
CA MET A 21 20.60 -5.46 6.12
C MET A 21 19.58 -5.42 4.97
N ASN A 22 19.89 -4.73 3.86
CA ASN A 22 19.22 -4.87 2.55
C ASN A 22 17.67 -4.93 2.52
N GLY A 23 16.98 -4.05 3.24
CA GLY A 23 15.52 -3.95 3.16
C GLY A 23 14.76 -5.13 3.78
N GLN A 24 15.39 -5.89 4.68
CA GLN A 24 14.72 -6.87 5.52
C GLN A 24 13.77 -6.19 6.52
N ASP A 25 12.56 -6.73 6.65
CA ASP A 25 11.74 -6.50 7.83
C ASP A 25 12.37 -7.27 8.99
N SER A 26 12.93 -6.54 9.97
CA SER A 26 13.57 -7.10 11.15
C SER A 26 12.62 -7.95 12.02
N LEU A 27 11.32 -7.90 11.78
CA LEU A 27 10.31 -8.66 12.52
C LEU A 27 10.08 -10.08 11.97
N VAL A 28 10.49 -10.36 10.73
CA VAL A 28 10.30 -11.67 10.09
C VAL A 28 11.54 -12.54 10.32
N GLN A 29 11.50 -13.31 11.41
CA GLN A 29 12.60 -14.15 11.92
C GLN A 29 12.06 -15.52 12.38
N PRO A 30 12.91 -16.51 12.69
CA PRO A 30 12.44 -17.87 13.04
C PRO A 30 11.47 -17.94 14.23
N LEU A 31 11.55 -16.99 15.18
CA LEU A 31 10.62 -16.88 16.30
C LEU A 31 9.27 -16.23 15.94
N LEU A 32 9.08 -15.74 14.70
CA LEU A 32 7.76 -15.41 14.15
C LEU A 32 7.02 -16.70 13.81
N THR A 33 6.73 -17.48 14.84
CA THR A 33 6.11 -18.78 14.72
C THR A 33 5.24 -19.09 15.93
N ASP A 34 4.25 -19.97 15.75
CA ASP A 34 3.50 -20.48 16.87
C ASP A 34 4.37 -21.44 17.71
N PHE A 35 4.22 -21.40 19.03
CA PHE A 35 5.01 -22.24 19.96
C PHE A 35 4.93 -23.74 19.63
N TYR A 36 3.76 -24.22 19.17
CA TYR A 36 3.59 -25.64 18.83
C TYR A 36 4.48 -26.08 17.66
N GLN A 37 4.96 -25.15 16.82
CA GLN A 37 5.91 -25.48 15.76
C GLN A 37 7.26 -25.92 16.34
N ILE A 38 7.71 -25.25 17.41
CA ILE A 38 8.96 -25.59 18.10
C ILE A 38 8.81 -26.92 18.85
N THR A 39 7.69 -27.14 19.54
CA THR A 39 7.47 -28.41 20.26
C THR A 39 7.29 -29.60 19.31
N MET A 40 6.64 -29.42 18.15
CA MET A 40 6.60 -30.44 17.09
C MET A 40 7.97 -30.69 16.48
N CYS A 41 8.77 -29.64 16.27
CA CYS A 41 10.14 -29.79 15.78
C CYS A 41 10.98 -30.66 16.74
N TYR A 42 10.89 -30.37 18.05
CA TYR A 42 11.54 -31.20 19.08
C TYR A 42 11.02 -32.64 19.07
N ALA A 43 9.71 -32.85 18.92
CA ALA A 43 9.14 -34.19 18.82
C ALA A 43 9.63 -34.96 17.57
N TYR A 44 9.74 -34.31 16.41
CA TYR A 44 10.32 -34.92 15.22
C TYR A 44 11.80 -35.24 15.39
N TRP A 45 12.53 -34.35 16.07
CA TRP A 45 13.94 -34.57 16.41
C TRP A 45 14.10 -35.80 17.28
N LYS A 46 13.33 -35.86 18.38
CA LYS A 46 13.32 -36.97 19.34
C LYS A 46 12.89 -38.29 18.70
N ALA A 47 11.96 -38.25 17.75
CA ALA A 47 11.50 -39.42 17.01
C ALA A 47 12.46 -39.84 15.87
N GLY A 48 13.51 -39.06 15.58
CA GLY A 48 14.44 -39.34 14.48
C GLY A 48 13.89 -39.10 13.07
N THR A 49 12.78 -38.36 12.94
CA THR A 49 12.08 -38.12 11.65
C THR A 49 12.30 -36.72 11.08
N HIS A 50 12.96 -35.83 11.83
CA HIS A 50 13.20 -34.43 11.48
C HIS A 50 13.91 -34.20 10.14
N GLU A 51 14.76 -35.13 9.71
CA GLU A 51 15.49 -35.04 8.43
C GLU A 51 14.74 -35.69 7.26
N GLU A 52 13.63 -36.38 7.50
CA GLU A 52 12.91 -37.06 6.43
C GLU A 52 12.43 -36.07 5.36
N PRO A 53 12.54 -36.41 4.06
CA PRO A 53 12.05 -35.54 2.99
C PRO A 53 10.53 -35.34 3.11
N ALA A 54 10.09 -34.11 3.19
CA ALA A 54 8.68 -33.73 3.26
C ALA A 54 8.33 -32.76 2.13
N VAL A 55 7.06 -32.77 1.74
CA VAL A 55 6.49 -31.83 0.77
C VAL A 55 5.25 -31.20 1.36
N PHE A 56 5.22 -29.88 1.39
CA PHE A 56 4.09 -29.08 1.86
C PHE A 56 3.56 -28.17 0.75
N ASP A 57 2.25 -28.02 0.69
CA ASP A 57 1.59 -27.06 -0.20
C ASP A 57 0.93 -25.93 0.59
N VAL A 58 1.05 -24.72 0.03
CA VAL A 58 0.34 -23.51 0.48
C VAL A 58 -0.76 -23.18 -0.51
N PHE A 59 -2.01 -23.15 -0.06
CA PHE A 59 -3.16 -22.81 -0.91
C PHE A 59 -4.30 -22.24 -0.06
N PHE A 60 -5.33 -21.68 -0.69
CA PHE A 60 -6.53 -21.18 0.02
C PHE A 60 -7.79 -21.91 -0.46
N ARG A 61 -8.88 -21.83 0.31
CA ARG A 61 -10.10 -22.61 0.04
C ARG A 61 -11.22 -21.85 -0.66
N LYS A 62 -11.26 -20.52 -0.53
CA LYS A 62 -12.29 -19.65 -1.11
C LYS A 62 -11.65 -18.34 -1.55
N ASN A 63 -12.07 -17.79 -2.67
CA ASN A 63 -11.68 -16.44 -3.05
C ASN A 63 -12.19 -15.42 -2.01
N PRO A 64 -11.42 -14.36 -1.74
CA PRO A 64 -11.83 -13.33 -0.80
C PRO A 64 -12.91 -12.42 -1.40
N PHE A 65 -13.61 -11.68 -0.54
CA PHE A 65 -14.59 -10.65 -0.91
C PHE A 65 -15.76 -11.17 -1.78
N HIS A 66 -16.08 -12.46 -1.64
CA HIS A 66 -17.03 -13.16 -2.52
C HIS A 66 -16.69 -13.04 -4.02
N GLY A 67 -15.41 -12.79 -4.35
CA GLY A 67 -14.94 -12.63 -5.72
C GLY A 67 -14.67 -13.94 -6.43
N GLU A 68 -14.25 -13.83 -7.69
CA GLU A 68 -13.98 -14.98 -8.56
C GLU A 68 -12.48 -15.31 -8.66
N TYR A 69 -11.62 -14.44 -8.13
CA TYR A 69 -10.18 -14.58 -8.21
C TYR A 69 -9.45 -13.99 -7.00
N THR A 70 -8.17 -14.35 -6.87
CA THR A 70 -7.19 -13.76 -5.95
C THR A 70 -5.95 -13.36 -6.74
N VAL A 71 -5.28 -12.27 -6.38
CA VAL A 71 -3.95 -11.92 -6.88
C VAL A 71 -2.90 -12.47 -5.91
N PHE A 72 -2.03 -13.36 -6.40
CA PHE A 72 -0.99 -13.95 -5.56
C PHE A 72 0.12 -12.94 -5.26
N ALA A 73 0.45 -12.80 -3.98
CA ALA A 73 1.49 -11.92 -3.48
C ALA A 73 2.06 -12.40 -2.14
N GLY A 74 3.27 -11.93 -1.82
CA GLY A 74 4.04 -12.31 -0.63
C GLY A 74 5.27 -13.18 -0.94
N LEU A 75 5.53 -13.50 -2.22
CA LEU A 75 6.57 -14.45 -2.60
C LEU A 75 7.97 -13.92 -2.30
N GLU A 76 8.24 -12.66 -2.65
CA GLU A 76 9.55 -12.05 -2.44
C GLU A 76 9.95 -12.03 -0.96
N ASP A 77 9.00 -11.75 -0.07
CA ASP A 77 9.26 -11.68 1.37
C ASP A 77 9.40 -13.09 1.96
N CYS A 78 8.68 -14.09 1.44
CA CYS A 78 8.90 -15.50 1.79
C CYS A 78 10.31 -15.98 1.41
N LEU A 79 10.77 -15.65 0.19
CA LEU A 79 12.10 -16.06 -0.28
C LEU A 79 13.21 -15.40 0.56
N ARG A 80 13.09 -14.09 0.83
CA ARG A 80 14.04 -13.38 1.72
C ARG A 80 14.07 -13.97 3.12
N PHE A 81 12.91 -14.33 3.68
CA PHE A 81 12.84 -15.00 4.99
C PHE A 81 13.58 -16.34 4.98
N VAL A 82 13.33 -17.18 3.97
CA VAL A 82 13.95 -18.50 3.86
C VAL A 82 15.47 -18.41 3.66
N GLU A 83 15.92 -17.48 2.81
CA GLU A 83 17.33 -17.22 2.55
C GLU A 83 18.12 -16.86 3.83
N HIS A 84 17.50 -16.05 4.70
CA HIS A 84 18.13 -15.57 5.93
C HIS A 84 17.69 -16.35 7.18
N PHE A 85 16.98 -17.47 7.03
CA PHE A 85 16.45 -18.23 8.15
C PHE A 85 17.61 -18.78 9.02
N ARG A 86 17.82 -18.21 10.19
CA ARG A 86 18.79 -18.65 11.20
C ARG A 86 18.30 -18.26 12.58
N PHE A 87 18.34 -19.20 13.53
CA PHE A 87 18.14 -18.85 14.93
C PHE A 87 19.37 -18.09 15.43
N SER A 88 19.14 -16.95 16.06
CA SER A 88 20.19 -16.23 16.78
C SER A 88 20.49 -16.91 18.12
N LYS A 89 21.64 -16.61 18.72
CA LYS A 89 21.98 -17.11 20.06
C LYS A 89 20.93 -16.73 21.11
N SER A 90 20.41 -15.50 21.04
CA SER A 90 19.33 -15.06 21.93
C SER A 90 18.03 -15.83 21.70
N ASP A 91 17.73 -16.24 20.47
CA ASP A 91 16.54 -17.06 20.19
C ASP A 91 16.66 -18.43 20.83
N ILE A 92 17.84 -19.05 20.73
CA ILE A 92 18.12 -20.37 21.31
C ILE A 92 18.05 -20.32 22.83
N GLU A 93 18.66 -19.30 23.45
CA GLU A 93 18.55 -19.07 24.90
C GLU A 93 17.10 -18.90 25.36
N TYR A 94 16.26 -18.25 24.55
CA TYR A 94 14.84 -18.11 24.83
C TYR A 94 14.08 -19.43 24.66
N VAL A 95 14.32 -20.16 23.57
CA VAL A 95 13.69 -21.47 23.30
C VAL A 95 14.02 -22.47 24.42
N ARG A 96 15.26 -22.44 24.93
CA ARG A 96 15.70 -23.25 26.08
C ARG A 96 14.91 -22.95 27.36
N LYS A 97 14.48 -21.71 27.58
CA LYS A 97 13.69 -21.31 28.77
C LYS A 97 12.22 -21.75 28.69
N ILE A 98 11.68 -21.91 27.48
CA ILE A 98 10.25 -22.22 27.28
C ILE A 98 9.98 -23.70 27.01
N LEU A 99 11.00 -24.48 26.64
CA LEU A 99 10.92 -25.93 26.54
C LEU A 99 11.09 -26.60 27.92
N PRO A 100 10.66 -27.85 28.08
CA PRO A 100 10.86 -28.60 29.31
C PRO A 100 12.34 -28.66 29.72
N ASP A 101 12.63 -28.60 31.02
CA ASP A 101 14.00 -28.63 31.57
C ASP A 101 14.80 -29.88 31.17
N ASN A 102 14.11 -30.95 30.77
CA ASN A 102 14.71 -32.19 30.30
C ASN A 102 14.89 -32.26 28.77
N ALA A 103 14.71 -31.16 28.04
CA ALA A 103 15.03 -31.10 26.62
C ALA A 103 16.55 -31.23 26.40
N GLU A 104 16.95 -32.04 25.43
CA GLU A 104 18.36 -32.35 25.19
C GLU A 104 19.13 -31.18 24.58
N ASP A 105 20.40 -31.02 24.99
CA ASP A 105 21.30 -29.96 24.51
C ASP A 105 21.50 -30.04 22.98
N GLU A 106 21.59 -31.26 22.47
CA GLU A 106 21.79 -31.58 21.05
C GLU A 106 20.64 -31.08 20.16
N PHE A 107 19.41 -30.93 20.71
CA PHE A 107 18.31 -30.33 19.97
C PHE A 107 18.54 -28.83 19.73
N PHE A 108 19.12 -28.12 20.70
CA PHE A 108 19.42 -26.70 20.55
C PHE A 108 20.59 -26.48 19.57
N GLU A 109 21.59 -27.35 19.60
CA GLU A 109 22.66 -27.38 18.59
C GLU A 109 22.10 -27.63 17.18
N PHE A 110 21.13 -28.54 17.06
CA PHE A 110 20.40 -28.76 15.81
C PHE A 110 19.67 -27.49 15.34
N LEU A 111 18.94 -26.80 16.24
CA LEU A 111 18.27 -25.53 15.89
C LEU A 111 19.26 -24.45 15.46
N GLU A 112 20.43 -24.33 16.09
CA GLU A 112 21.50 -23.40 15.68
C GLU A 112 22.00 -23.68 14.26
N GLY A 113 22.10 -24.96 13.88
CA GLY A 113 22.53 -25.39 12.55
C GLY A 113 21.46 -25.23 11.45
N LEU A 114 20.18 -25.07 11.81
CA LEU A 114 19.08 -25.06 10.85
C LEU A 114 19.16 -23.86 9.88
N ASN A 115 18.89 -24.16 8.61
CA ASN A 115 18.97 -23.19 7.53
C ASN A 115 18.15 -23.55 6.30
N GLY A 116 17.79 -22.53 5.51
CA GLY A 116 16.99 -22.68 4.29
C GLY A 116 17.70 -23.33 3.09
N ASN A 117 18.98 -23.70 3.17
CA ASN A 117 19.76 -24.10 1.99
C ASN A 117 19.32 -25.45 1.40
N ASN A 118 18.74 -26.33 2.22
CA ASN A 118 18.29 -27.67 1.81
C ASN A 118 16.80 -27.71 1.42
N LEU A 119 16.24 -26.56 1.03
CA LEU A 119 14.84 -26.42 0.61
C LEU A 119 14.75 -26.22 -0.90
N THR A 120 13.68 -26.75 -1.48
CA THR A 120 13.22 -26.43 -2.83
C THR A 120 11.84 -25.79 -2.73
N ILE A 121 11.68 -24.58 -3.29
CA ILE A 121 10.41 -23.87 -3.34
C ILE A 121 9.99 -23.70 -4.79
N GLU A 122 8.87 -24.32 -5.16
CA GLU A 122 8.18 -24.07 -6.42
C GLU A 122 7.02 -23.12 -6.16
N ALA A 123 6.91 -22.04 -6.91
CA ALA A 123 5.86 -21.03 -6.68
C ALA A 123 5.28 -20.49 -7.98
N LEU A 124 4.01 -20.06 -7.92
CA LEU A 124 3.43 -19.22 -8.96
C LEU A 124 4.13 -17.85 -8.98
N LYS A 125 4.15 -17.18 -10.13
CA LYS A 125 4.73 -15.82 -10.20
C LYS A 125 3.87 -14.85 -9.41
N GLU A 126 4.49 -14.00 -8.61
CA GLU A 126 3.81 -12.89 -7.93
C GLU A 126 3.09 -11.99 -8.94
N GLY A 127 1.91 -11.49 -8.57
CA GLY A 127 0.98 -10.77 -9.45
C GLY A 127 0.09 -11.67 -10.32
N SER A 128 0.28 -12.99 -10.29
CA SER A 128 -0.61 -13.92 -11.01
C SER A 128 -2.00 -13.93 -10.40
N VAL A 129 -3.03 -13.95 -11.25
CA VAL A 129 -4.38 -14.37 -10.85
C VAL A 129 -4.31 -15.84 -10.43
N VAL A 130 -4.88 -16.21 -9.28
CA VAL A 130 -4.85 -17.57 -8.71
C VAL A 130 -6.22 -17.97 -8.16
N PHE A 131 -6.42 -19.27 -7.93
CA PHE A 131 -7.72 -19.85 -7.62
C PHE A 131 -7.64 -20.79 -6.41
N PRO A 132 -8.78 -21.04 -5.73
CA PRO A 132 -8.82 -21.92 -4.58
C PRO A 132 -8.34 -23.33 -4.89
N LYS A 133 -7.76 -23.99 -3.88
CA LYS A 133 -7.29 -25.39 -3.90
C LYS A 133 -6.17 -25.68 -4.90
N VAL A 134 -5.58 -24.65 -5.49
CA VAL A 134 -4.37 -24.75 -6.30
C VAL A 134 -3.17 -24.30 -5.45
N PRO A 135 -2.10 -25.11 -5.33
CA PRO A 135 -0.86 -24.71 -4.69
C PRO A 135 -0.33 -23.39 -5.26
N LEU A 136 -0.11 -22.42 -4.36
CA LEU A 136 0.58 -21.16 -4.60
C LEU A 136 2.08 -21.33 -4.47
N LEU A 137 2.48 -22.06 -3.41
CA LEU A 137 3.84 -22.51 -3.14
C LEU A 137 3.81 -24.01 -2.83
N THR A 138 4.82 -24.72 -3.28
CA THR A 138 5.15 -26.10 -2.90
C THR A 138 6.58 -26.10 -2.35
N ILE A 139 6.72 -26.47 -1.09
CA ILE A 139 7.99 -26.46 -0.34
C ILE A 139 8.40 -27.90 -0.09
N SER A 140 9.62 -28.25 -0.49
CA SER A 140 10.18 -29.60 -0.34
C SER A 140 11.53 -29.55 0.36
N GLY A 141 11.78 -30.44 1.31
CA GLY A 141 13.05 -30.50 2.07
C GLY A 141 12.90 -31.30 3.36
N PRO A 142 13.85 -31.19 4.31
CA PRO A 142 13.77 -31.88 5.60
C PRO A 142 12.51 -31.47 6.38
N LEU A 143 11.85 -32.44 7.02
CA LEU A 143 10.56 -32.27 7.70
C LEU A 143 10.55 -31.13 8.72
N ALA A 144 11.55 -31.08 9.59
CA ALA A 144 11.59 -30.09 10.68
C ALA A 144 11.60 -28.65 10.17
N ILE A 145 12.49 -28.32 9.23
CA ILE A 145 12.54 -26.96 8.69
C ILE A 145 11.29 -26.64 7.85
N CYS A 146 10.80 -27.58 7.04
CA CYS A 146 9.57 -27.35 6.28
C CYS A 146 8.37 -27.06 7.20
N GLN A 147 8.32 -27.67 8.37
CA GLN A 147 7.28 -27.43 9.37
C GLN A 147 7.43 -26.06 10.03
N LEU A 148 8.65 -25.66 10.42
CA LEU A 148 8.91 -24.37 11.07
C LEU A 148 8.54 -23.16 10.20
N LEU A 149 8.52 -23.30 8.88
CA LEU A 149 8.16 -22.22 7.96
C LEU A 149 6.65 -21.94 7.89
N GLU A 150 5.78 -22.84 8.35
CA GLU A 150 4.33 -22.75 8.16
C GLU A 150 3.76 -21.41 8.61
N THR A 151 4.01 -21.01 9.86
CA THR A 151 3.41 -19.81 10.45
C THR A 151 3.81 -18.54 9.69
N SER A 152 5.12 -18.36 9.49
CA SER A 152 5.68 -17.18 8.83
C SER A 152 5.23 -17.08 7.37
N ILE A 153 5.29 -18.18 6.61
CA ILE A 153 4.84 -18.18 5.21
C ILE A 153 3.34 -17.89 5.11
N LEU A 154 2.52 -18.46 6.00
CA LEU A 154 1.10 -18.14 6.02
C LEU A 154 0.85 -16.68 6.37
N ASN A 155 1.59 -16.09 7.31
CA ASN A 155 1.47 -14.68 7.66
C ASN A 155 1.79 -13.77 6.47
N LEU A 156 2.92 -14.02 5.80
CA LEU A 156 3.41 -13.26 4.64
C LEU A 156 2.48 -13.38 3.42
N VAL A 157 1.97 -14.57 3.12
CA VAL A 157 1.15 -14.81 1.92
C VAL A 157 -0.30 -14.37 2.13
N ASN A 158 -0.90 -14.62 3.30
CA ASN A 158 -2.32 -14.30 3.53
C ASN A 158 -2.60 -12.82 3.32
N TYR A 159 -1.87 -11.95 4.03
CA TYR A 159 -2.15 -10.52 4.03
C TYR A 159 -1.78 -9.88 2.68
N SER A 160 -0.61 -10.21 2.14
CA SER A 160 -0.13 -9.68 0.86
C SER A 160 -1.07 -10.01 -0.29
N SER A 161 -1.49 -11.28 -0.42
CA SER A 161 -2.43 -11.69 -1.47
C SER A 161 -3.82 -11.07 -1.28
N LEU A 162 -4.28 -10.93 -0.03
CA LEU A 162 -5.56 -10.30 0.28
C LEU A 162 -5.60 -8.82 -0.12
N VAL A 163 -4.57 -8.06 0.27
CA VAL A 163 -4.46 -6.63 -0.03
C VAL A 163 -4.27 -6.38 -1.52
N ALA A 164 -3.42 -7.18 -2.20
CA ALA A 164 -3.25 -7.08 -3.65
C ALA A 164 -4.58 -7.35 -4.39
N THR A 165 -5.36 -8.33 -3.92
CA THR A 165 -6.68 -8.63 -4.48
C THR A 165 -7.65 -7.48 -4.22
N ASN A 166 -7.68 -6.93 -3.01
CA ASN A 166 -8.53 -5.79 -2.67
C ASN A 166 -8.20 -4.59 -3.57
N ALA A 167 -6.92 -4.22 -3.67
CA ALA A 167 -6.44 -3.15 -4.55
C ALA A 167 -6.85 -3.36 -6.01
N SER A 168 -6.78 -4.59 -6.52
CA SER A 168 -7.23 -4.95 -7.87
C SER A 168 -8.73 -4.71 -8.08
N ARG A 169 -9.55 -5.01 -7.08
CA ARG A 169 -11.00 -4.73 -7.13
C ARG A 169 -11.29 -3.24 -7.16
N PHE A 170 -10.59 -2.43 -6.36
CA PHE A 170 -10.67 -0.96 -6.42
C PHE A 170 -10.27 -0.43 -7.80
N ARG A 171 -9.20 -0.96 -8.41
CA ARG A 171 -8.81 -0.63 -9.79
C ARG A 171 -9.90 -0.99 -10.79
N GLN A 172 -10.54 -2.15 -10.66
CA GLN A 172 -11.65 -2.54 -11.53
C GLN A 172 -12.84 -1.58 -11.40
N ALA A 173 -13.22 -1.22 -10.17
CA ALA A 173 -14.30 -0.26 -9.91
C ALA A 173 -13.98 1.15 -10.45
N SER A 174 -12.73 1.59 -10.35
CA SER A 174 -12.31 2.95 -10.74
C SER A 174 -11.99 3.11 -12.23
N GLY A 175 -11.77 2.01 -12.94
CA GLY A 175 -11.27 2.04 -14.31
C GLY A 175 -9.78 2.43 -14.41
N LYS A 176 -9.30 2.53 -15.66
CA LYS A 176 -7.86 2.73 -15.96
C LYS A 176 -7.39 4.18 -15.87
N ASN A 177 -8.31 5.13 -15.96
CA ASN A 177 -7.98 6.55 -16.15
C ASN A 177 -7.95 7.36 -14.85
N ILE A 178 -8.56 6.84 -13.78
CA ILE A 178 -8.56 7.49 -12.46
C ILE A 178 -7.31 7.06 -11.71
N GLN A 179 -6.63 8.01 -11.07
CA GLN A 179 -5.48 7.71 -10.23
C GLN A 179 -5.93 7.14 -8.88
N LEU A 180 -5.27 6.08 -8.41
CA LEU A 180 -5.52 5.47 -7.11
C LEU A 180 -4.32 5.64 -6.19
N LEU A 181 -4.53 6.24 -5.02
CA LEU A 181 -3.50 6.56 -4.04
C LEU A 181 -3.77 5.84 -2.72
N GLU A 182 -2.79 5.11 -2.21
CA GLU A 182 -2.88 4.38 -0.94
C GLU A 182 -2.52 5.32 0.23
N PHE A 183 -3.52 5.70 1.02
CA PHE A 183 -3.43 6.63 2.17
C PHE A 183 -3.82 5.96 3.51
N GLY A 184 -3.70 4.64 3.58
CA GLY A 184 -4.14 3.81 4.69
C GLY A 184 -3.11 3.56 5.79
N LEU A 185 -1.83 3.92 5.60
CA LEU A 185 -0.73 3.67 6.57
C LEU A 185 -1.15 3.88 8.05
N ARG A 186 -1.83 4.98 8.37
CA ARG A 186 -2.26 5.33 9.74
C ARG A 186 -3.31 4.41 10.38
N ARG A 187 -3.93 3.53 9.59
CA ARG A 187 -4.94 2.53 10.02
C ARG A 187 -4.51 1.10 9.72
N ALA A 188 -3.33 0.91 9.13
CA ALA A 188 -2.81 -0.42 8.83
C ALA A 188 -2.53 -1.21 10.11
N GLN A 189 -2.59 -2.55 10.02
CA GLN A 189 -2.55 -3.42 11.19
C GLN A 189 -1.11 -3.79 11.57
N GLY A 190 -0.64 -3.23 12.69
CA GLY A 190 0.68 -3.54 13.24
C GLY A 190 1.84 -2.80 12.54
N PRO A 191 3.08 -2.99 13.04
CA PRO A 191 4.25 -2.22 12.61
C PRO A 191 4.64 -2.45 11.14
N ASN A 192 4.46 -3.66 10.60
CA ASN A 192 4.74 -3.97 9.20
C ASN A 192 3.48 -3.90 8.30
N GLY A 193 2.27 -3.91 8.86
CA GLY A 193 1.04 -3.91 8.06
C GLY A 193 0.97 -2.74 7.07
N GLY A 194 1.45 -1.56 7.48
CA GLY A 194 1.49 -0.39 6.60
C GLY A 194 2.47 -0.52 5.42
N LEU A 195 3.68 -0.99 5.68
CA LEU A 195 4.70 -1.15 4.64
C LEU A 195 4.30 -2.24 3.62
N THR A 196 3.84 -3.37 4.15
CA THR A 196 3.33 -4.49 3.36
C THR A 196 2.11 -4.07 2.53
N ALA A 197 1.17 -3.34 3.12
CA ALA A 197 0.00 -2.86 2.39
C ALA A 197 0.37 -1.96 1.22
N SER A 198 1.25 -0.97 1.43
CA SER A 198 1.67 -0.04 0.37
C SER A 198 2.30 -0.79 -0.81
N LYS A 199 3.18 -1.76 -0.54
CA LYS A 199 3.83 -2.60 -1.57
C LYS A 199 2.80 -3.36 -2.40
N TYR A 200 1.90 -4.07 -1.74
CA TYR A 200 0.98 -4.98 -2.43
C TYR A 200 -0.26 -4.27 -3.00
N CYS A 201 -0.62 -3.09 -2.50
CA CYS A 201 -1.60 -2.22 -3.16
C CYS A 201 -1.08 -1.75 -4.52
N PHE A 202 0.21 -1.37 -4.60
CA PHE A 202 0.84 -0.97 -5.85
C PHE A 202 0.82 -2.10 -6.88
N ILE A 203 1.20 -3.32 -6.47
CA ILE A 203 1.09 -4.53 -7.32
C ILE A 203 -0.36 -4.79 -7.75
N GLY A 204 -1.32 -4.58 -6.86
CA GLY A 204 -2.75 -4.76 -7.14
C GLY A 204 -3.33 -3.72 -8.10
N GLY A 205 -2.65 -2.60 -8.33
CA GLY A 205 -3.02 -1.61 -9.35
C GLY A 205 -3.19 -0.18 -8.84
N PHE A 206 -2.72 0.16 -7.64
CA PHE A 206 -2.62 1.54 -7.18
C PHE A 206 -1.39 2.24 -7.78
N ASP A 207 -1.44 3.56 -7.93
CA ASP A 207 -0.44 4.35 -8.66
C ASP A 207 0.59 5.04 -7.74
N GLY A 208 0.33 5.08 -6.43
CA GLY A 208 1.23 5.68 -5.45
C GLY A 208 0.75 5.49 -4.02
N THR A 209 1.57 5.91 -3.07
CA THR A 209 1.33 5.76 -1.62
C THR A 209 1.74 7.02 -0.85
N SER A 210 1.13 7.26 0.30
CA SER A 210 1.64 8.24 1.27
C SER A 210 2.77 7.69 2.17
N ASN A 211 3.06 6.40 2.10
CA ASN A 211 4.07 5.75 2.90
C ASN A 211 5.49 6.03 2.36
N VAL A 212 6.19 6.96 3.02
CA VAL A 212 7.56 7.36 2.65
C VAL A 212 8.55 6.20 2.74
N LEU A 213 8.39 5.29 3.71
CA LEU A 213 9.28 4.13 3.84
C LEU A 213 9.09 3.16 2.67
N ALA A 214 7.85 2.94 2.22
CA ALA A 214 7.57 2.14 1.04
C ALA A 214 8.18 2.75 -0.22
N GLY A 215 8.12 4.08 -0.37
CA GLY A 215 8.80 4.79 -1.46
C GLY A 215 10.32 4.60 -1.44
N LYS A 216 10.94 4.69 -0.25
CA LYS A 216 12.39 4.48 -0.07
C LYS A 216 12.82 3.04 -0.39
N LEU A 217 12.09 2.04 0.10
CA LEU A 217 12.50 0.64 -0.01
C LEU A 217 12.14 0.00 -1.35
N TYR A 218 11.00 0.37 -1.94
CA TYR A 218 10.44 -0.30 -3.11
C TYR A 218 10.35 0.60 -4.36
N GLY A 219 10.73 1.87 -4.26
CA GLY A 219 10.66 2.82 -5.38
C GLY A 219 9.23 3.20 -5.79
N ILE A 220 8.24 2.98 -4.91
CA ILE A 220 6.84 3.30 -5.19
C ILE A 220 6.68 4.83 -5.19
N PRO A 221 5.97 5.43 -6.18
CA PRO A 221 5.71 6.85 -6.20
C PRO A 221 5.06 7.35 -4.92
N VAL A 222 5.73 8.26 -4.21
CA VAL A 222 5.19 8.87 -2.99
C VAL A 222 4.31 10.05 -3.37
N LYS A 223 3.08 10.06 -2.86
CA LYS A 223 2.08 11.11 -3.06
C LYS A 223 1.50 11.52 -1.71
N GLY A 224 1.33 12.82 -1.53
CA GLY A 224 0.77 13.39 -0.32
C GLY A 224 0.35 14.83 -0.56
N THR A 225 -0.53 15.31 0.30
CA THR A 225 -1.02 16.69 0.29
C THR A 225 -0.91 17.27 1.69
N GLN A 226 -1.47 18.45 1.87
CA GLN A 226 -1.70 19.05 3.18
C GLN A 226 -2.72 18.26 4.01
N ALA A 227 -2.69 18.43 5.32
CA ALA A 227 -3.67 17.91 6.27
C ALA A 227 -4.44 19.06 6.92
N HIS A 228 -5.65 18.80 7.43
CA HIS A 228 -6.45 19.83 8.10
C HIS A 228 -5.71 20.50 9.25
N SER A 229 -4.88 19.77 10.00
CA SER A 229 -4.07 20.34 11.09
C SER A 229 -3.12 21.45 10.62
N PHE A 230 -2.64 21.38 9.38
CA PHE A 230 -1.81 22.44 8.79
C PHE A 230 -2.65 23.65 8.40
N ILE A 231 -3.86 23.46 7.89
CA ILE A 231 -4.76 24.59 7.57
C ILE A 231 -5.21 25.29 8.86
N CYS A 232 -5.65 24.53 9.85
CA CYS A 232 -6.12 25.05 11.14
C CYS A 232 -5.03 25.69 12.00
N SER A 233 -3.75 25.52 11.67
CA SER A 233 -2.66 26.19 12.41
C SER A 233 -2.48 27.65 12.01
N PHE A 234 -3.22 28.14 11.02
CA PHE A 234 -3.20 29.53 10.58
C PHE A 234 -4.51 30.24 10.90
N SER A 235 -4.42 31.34 11.62
CA SER A 235 -5.58 32.19 11.94
C SER A 235 -5.59 33.46 11.10
N SER A 236 -4.42 33.98 10.74
CA SER A 236 -4.29 35.29 10.12
C SER A 236 -2.97 35.41 9.34
N PRO A 237 -2.84 36.37 8.42
CA PRO A 237 -1.63 36.53 7.63
C PRO A 237 -0.41 36.93 8.46
N GLU A 238 -0.55 37.55 9.63
CA GLU A 238 0.56 37.97 10.50
C GLU A 238 1.46 36.79 10.89
N GLU A 239 0.93 35.56 10.89
CA GLU A 239 1.66 34.33 11.19
C GLU A 239 2.61 33.90 10.05
N LEU A 240 2.42 34.44 8.84
CA LEU A 240 3.28 34.19 7.69
C LEU A 240 4.62 34.92 7.82
N LYS A 241 5.65 34.19 8.22
CA LYS A 241 7.04 34.69 8.29
C LYS A 241 7.73 34.77 6.93
N PHE A 242 7.37 33.88 6.01
CA PHE A 242 7.94 33.80 4.67
C PHE A 242 6.81 33.86 3.64
N ARG A 243 6.83 34.90 2.81
CA ARG A 243 5.78 35.16 1.81
C ARG A 243 6.34 35.37 0.41
N LYS A 244 7.66 35.52 0.29
CA LYS A 244 8.33 35.81 -0.97
C LYS A 244 8.56 34.54 -1.76
N VAL A 245 8.22 34.59 -3.04
CA VAL A 245 8.51 33.54 -4.03
C VAL A 245 9.19 34.17 -5.22
N LYS A 246 10.24 33.53 -5.74
CA LYS A 246 10.91 33.96 -6.97
C LYS A 246 10.04 33.65 -8.17
N HIS A 247 10.03 34.52 -9.17
CA HIS A 247 9.44 34.15 -10.45
C HIS A 247 10.23 32.99 -11.08
N GLN A 248 9.56 31.99 -11.68
CA GLN A 248 10.21 30.76 -12.16
C GLN A 248 11.33 31.02 -13.17
N ASN A 249 11.12 32.00 -14.06
CA ASN A 249 12.02 32.35 -15.16
C ASN A 249 12.76 33.69 -14.99
N ARG A 250 12.67 34.34 -13.82
CA ARG A 250 13.26 35.66 -13.57
C ARG A 250 13.88 35.71 -12.17
N SER A 251 14.66 36.75 -11.90
CA SER A 251 15.39 36.88 -10.63
C SER A 251 14.64 37.68 -9.56
N ASP A 252 13.50 38.27 -9.90
CA ASP A 252 12.66 39.05 -8.98
C ASP A 252 11.83 38.16 -8.05
N GLU A 253 11.59 38.69 -6.85
CA GLU A 253 10.80 38.07 -5.79
C GLU A 253 9.51 38.86 -5.58
N HIS A 254 8.41 38.15 -5.40
CA HIS A 254 7.08 38.71 -5.19
C HIS A 254 6.50 38.21 -3.87
N ASP A 255 5.76 39.07 -3.17
CA ASP A 255 4.95 38.63 -2.04
C ASP A 255 3.73 37.87 -2.57
N LEU A 256 3.71 36.56 -2.34
CA LEU A 256 2.66 35.69 -2.84
C LEU A 256 1.34 35.94 -2.11
N TYR A 257 1.37 36.38 -0.85
CA TYR A 257 0.14 36.68 -0.10
C TYR A 257 -0.55 37.91 -0.67
N GLU A 258 0.18 39.00 -0.89
CA GLU A 258 -0.36 40.21 -1.50
C GLU A 258 -0.92 39.94 -2.90
N LEU A 259 -0.20 39.16 -3.70
CA LEU A 259 -0.65 38.76 -5.03
C LEU A 259 -1.92 37.90 -4.95
N ALA A 260 -1.99 36.95 -4.02
CA ALA A 260 -3.17 36.11 -3.83
C ALA A 260 -4.40 36.93 -3.40
N ILE A 261 -4.24 37.93 -2.53
CA ILE A 261 -5.33 38.86 -2.17
C ILE A 261 -5.82 39.63 -3.40
N GLN A 262 -4.90 40.18 -4.19
CA GLN A 262 -5.26 40.89 -5.44
C GLN A 262 -6.01 39.97 -6.41
N LYS A 263 -5.58 38.70 -6.55
CA LYS A 263 -6.27 37.71 -7.39
C LYS A 263 -7.62 37.32 -6.82
N ARG A 264 -7.76 37.20 -5.50
CA ARG A 264 -9.03 36.91 -4.82
C ARG A 264 -10.05 38.02 -5.08
N ASP A 265 -9.67 39.28 -4.88
CA ASP A 265 -10.53 40.43 -5.13
C ASP A 265 -10.90 40.58 -6.61
N TRP A 266 -9.97 40.23 -7.50
CA TRP A 266 -10.21 40.25 -8.94
C TRP A 266 -11.18 39.15 -9.37
N ILE A 267 -10.98 37.90 -8.92
CA ILE A 267 -11.77 36.75 -9.37
C ILE A 267 -13.22 36.81 -8.87
N LEU A 268 -13.44 37.34 -7.66
CA LEU A 268 -14.78 37.54 -7.09
C LEU A 268 -15.64 38.50 -7.93
N LYS A 269 -15.03 39.36 -8.76
CA LYS A 269 -15.73 40.31 -9.65
C LYS A 269 -16.03 39.74 -11.04
N GLN A 270 -15.46 38.59 -11.41
CA GLN A 270 -15.57 38.06 -12.78
C GLN A 270 -16.89 37.34 -13.03
N PHE A 271 -17.46 36.68 -12.01
CA PHE A 271 -18.75 36.00 -12.09
C PHE A 271 -19.36 35.86 -10.69
N PRO A 272 -20.68 35.67 -10.55
CA PRO A 272 -21.32 35.54 -9.26
C PRO A 272 -20.94 34.22 -8.58
N TRP A 273 -20.13 34.30 -7.53
CA TRP A 273 -19.73 33.15 -6.71
C TRP A 273 -20.78 32.73 -5.68
N GLY A 274 -21.72 33.62 -5.33
CA GLY A 274 -22.72 33.35 -4.28
C GLY A 274 -22.14 33.37 -2.87
N VAL A 275 -21.01 34.05 -2.66
CA VAL A 275 -20.28 34.15 -1.39
C VAL A 275 -20.11 35.61 -1.00
N ILE A 276 -20.16 35.92 0.29
CA ILE A 276 -19.78 37.25 0.79
C ILE A 276 -18.33 37.21 1.31
N PRO A 277 -17.55 38.30 1.20
CA PRO A 277 -16.13 38.29 1.57
C PRO A 277 -15.84 37.79 2.99
N SER A 278 -16.74 38.04 3.95
CA SER A 278 -16.60 37.60 5.34
C SER A 278 -16.70 36.09 5.55
N GLU A 279 -17.15 35.33 4.55
CA GLU A 279 -17.21 33.86 4.60
C GLU A 279 -15.94 33.18 4.13
N ILE A 280 -15.04 33.93 3.49
CA ILE A 280 -13.78 33.41 2.96
C ILE A 280 -12.72 33.52 4.05
N SER A 281 -12.17 32.39 4.48
CA SER A 281 -11.21 32.33 5.58
C SER A 281 -9.84 32.89 5.17
N ASP A 282 -9.37 33.92 5.87
CA ASP A 282 -8.02 34.47 5.70
C ASP A 282 -6.94 33.54 6.29
N GLY A 283 -7.28 32.77 7.33
CA GLY A 283 -6.40 31.73 7.87
C GLY A 283 -6.14 30.62 6.84
N GLU A 284 -7.19 30.17 6.15
CA GLU A 284 -7.09 29.18 5.07
C GLU A 284 -6.25 29.70 3.89
N LEU A 285 -6.48 30.96 3.47
CA LEU A 285 -5.64 31.60 2.45
C LEU A 285 -4.17 31.63 2.89
N SER A 286 -3.92 31.99 4.15
CA SER A 286 -2.58 32.06 4.72
C SER A 286 -1.90 30.70 4.67
N ALA A 287 -2.59 29.63 5.08
CA ALA A 287 -2.07 28.27 4.99
C ALA A 287 -1.73 27.87 3.55
N PHE A 288 -2.60 28.18 2.58
CA PHE A 288 -2.35 27.90 1.17
C PHE A 288 -1.13 28.64 0.64
N VAL A 289 -0.98 29.93 0.98
CA VAL A 289 0.21 30.71 0.62
C VAL A 289 1.45 30.12 1.27
N ALA A 290 1.42 29.77 2.55
CA ALA A 290 2.57 29.14 3.24
C ALA A 290 3.02 27.86 2.52
N TYR A 291 2.07 27.01 2.11
CA TYR A 291 2.38 25.79 1.38
C TYR A 291 2.88 26.07 -0.04
N ALA A 292 2.28 27.03 -0.74
CA ALA A 292 2.66 27.43 -2.09
C ALA A 292 4.05 28.07 -2.14
N VAL A 293 4.45 28.82 -1.11
CA VAL A 293 5.81 29.37 -0.97
C VAL A 293 6.83 28.23 -0.87
N ALA A 294 6.52 27.18 -0.10
CA ALA A 294 7.41 26.04 0.07
C ALA A 294 7.43 25.11 -1.17
N PHE A 295 6.30 24.94 -1.85
CA PHE A 295 6.11 23.97 -2.94
C PHE A 295 5.43 24.58 -4.17
N PRO A 296 6.01 25.60 -4.82
CA PRO A 296 5.32 26.35 -5.87
C PRO A 296 5.02 25.52 -7.12
N ASN A 297 5.85 24.51 -7.44
CA ASN A 297 5.64 23.59 -8.56
C ASN A 297 4.72 22.39 -8.25
N ALA A 298 4.31 22.22 -6.98
CA ALA A 298 3.58 21.04 -6.53
C ALA A 298 2.38 21.41 -5.63
N PHE A 299 1.86 22.63 -5.79
CA PHE A 299 0.77 23.12 -4.96
C PHE A 299 -0.52 22.33 -5.24
N LEU A 300 -0.98 21.61 -4.22
CA LEU A 300 -2.28 20.95 -4.18
C LEU A 300 -2.94 21.28 -2.84
N ALA A 301 -4.11 21.93 -2.90
CA ALA A 301 -4.77 22.47 -1.72
C ALA A 301 -5.85 21.54 -1.15
N LEU A 302 -5.93 21.45 0.18
CA LEU A 302 -7.05 20.82 0.88
C LEU A 302 -8.13 21.87 1.12
N ILE A 303 -9.26 21.79 0.43
CA ILE A 303 -10.21 22.90 0.31
C ILE A 303 -11.48 22.75 1.13
N ASP A 304 -11.60 21.71 1.95
CA ASP A 304 -12.81 21.40 2.72
C ASP A 304 -12.62 21.56 4.23
N THR A 305 -11.67 22.40 4.67
CA THR A 305 -11.44 22.61 6.11
C THR A 305 -12.57 23.43 6.75
N TYR A 306 -13.08 24.45 6.07
CA TYR A 306 -14.19 25.27 6.55
C TYR A 306 -15.44 25.10 5.68
N ASP A 307 -15.33 25.45 4.40
CA ASP A 307 -16.39 25.25 3.40
C ASP A 307 -15.77 25.22 2.00
N VAL A 308 -16.09 24.17 1.24
CA VAL A 308 -15.53 23.93 -0.10
C VAL A 308 -15.85 25.05 -1.08
N LEU A 309 -17.12 25.46 -1.14
CA LEU A 309 -17.61 26.38 -2.17
C LEU A 309 -17.54 27.83 -1.71
N ARG A 310 -17.64 28.08 -0.40
CA ARG A 310 -17.70 29.42 0.18
C ARG A 310 -16.34 29.99 0.56
N SER A 311 -15.34 29.13 0.80
CA SER A 311 -13.98 29.56 1.21
C SER A 311 -12.89 28.87 0.39
N GLY A 312 -12.83 27.53 0.46
CA GLY A 312 -11.66 26.77 0.01
C GLY A 312 -11.37 26.90 -1.48
N VAL A 313 -12.38 26.75 -2.34
CA VAL A 313 -12.20 26.90 -3.80
C VAL A 313 -11.79 28.32 -4.17
N VAL A 314 -12.32 29.34 -3.48
CA VAL A 314 -12.04 30.75 -3.76
C VAL A 314 -10.58 31.05 -3.44
N ASN A 315 -10.13 30.65 -2.24
CA ASN A 315 -8.74 30.80 -1.80
C ASN A 315 -7.78 29.98 -2.68
N PHE A 316 -8.17 28.77 -3.08
CA PHE A 316 -7.37 27.93 -3.97
C PHE A 316 -7.17 28.56 -5.35
N VAL A 317 -8.24 29.06 -5.97
CA VAL A 317 -8.17 29.73 -7.28
C VAL A 317 -7.32 30.99 -7.18
N ALA A 318 -7.47 31.79 -6.11
CA ALA A 318 -6.67 32.98 -5.89
C ALA A 318 -5.16 32.68 -5.84
N VAL A 319 -4.73 31.69 -5.05
CA VAL A 319 -3.32 31.28 -4.95
C VAL A 319 -2.83 30.68 -6.26
N THR A 320 -3.65 29.89 -6.95
CA THR A 320 -3.30 29.29 -8.24
C THR A 320 -3.07 30.35 -9.33
N LEU A 321 -3.92 31.37 -9.39
CA LEU A 321 -3.76 32.51 -10.30
C LEU A 321 -2.49 33.31 -9.99
N ALA A 322 -2.18 33.50 -8.70
CA ALA A 322 -0.98 34.18 -8.24
C ALA A 322 0.29 33.39 -8.64
N LEU A 323 0.32 32.08 -8.38
CA LEU A 323 1.40 31.20 -8.80
C LEU A 323 1.61 31.20 -10.32
N ASN A 324 0.52 31.18 -11.10
CA ASN A 324 0.59 31.21 -12.56
C ASN A 324 1.20 32.53 -13.09
N GLU A 325 0.92 33.67 -12.45
CA GLU A 325 1.57 34.94 -12.80
C GLU A 325 3.09 34.90 -12.56
N LEU A 326 3.53 34.11 -11.58
CA LEU A 326 4.95 33.88 -11.29
C LEU A 326 5.58 32.74 -12.13
N GLY A 327 4.82 32.18 -13.09
CA GLY A 327 5.25 31.12 -13.99
C GLY A 327 5.05 29.68 -13.46
N TYR A 328 4.57 29.51 -12.24
CA TYR A 328 4.35 28.19 -11.66
C TYR A 328 3.01 27.58 -12.06
N ARG A 329 2.89 26.26 -11.92
CA ARG A 329 1.64 25.53 -12.15
C ARG A 329 1.25 24.71 -10.94
N SER A 330 0.03 24.94 -10.46
CA SER A 330 -0.59 24.14 -9.40
C SER A 330 -1.11 22.81 -9.95
N LEU A 331 -1.18 21.80 -9.08
CA LEU A 331 -1.60 20.44 -9.45
C LEU A 331 -3.12 20.25 -9.35
N GLY A 332 -3.74 20.87 -8.34
CA GLY A 332 -5.19 20.79 -8.14
C GLY A 332 -5.64 20.92 -6.68
N CYS A 333 -6.76 20.30 -6.34
CA CYS A 333 -7.36 20.39 -5.01
C CYS A 333 -7.80 19.01 -4.49
N ARG A 334 -7.94 18.90 -3.17
CA ARG A 334 -8.47 17.73 -2.46
C ARG A 334 -9.73 18.08 -1.68
N ILE A 335 -10.74 17.23 -1.78
CA ILE A 335 -11.94 17.21 -0.94
C ILE A 335 -11.96 15.91 -0.12
N ASP A 336 -12.27 15.99 1.17
CA ASP A 336 -12.27 14.89 2.14
C ASP A 336 -13.65 14.72 2.82
N SER A 337 -14.67 15.47 2.42
CA SER A 337 -15.99 15.46 3.05
C SER A 337 -17.09 16.02 2.16
N GLY A 338 -18.34 15.85 2.59
CA GLY A 338 -19.53 16.28 1.85
C GLY A 338 -19.93 15.32 0.73
N ASP A 339 -20.86 15.77 -0.13
CA ASP A 339 -21.25 15.02 -1.33
C ASP A 339 -20.16 15.18 -2.40
N LEU A 340 -19.26 14.20 -2.46
CA LEU A 340 -18.09 14.21 -3.34
C LEU A 340 -18.47 14.32 -4.82
N SER A 341 -19.60 13.72 -5.23
CA SER A 341 -20.07 13.78 -6.62
C SER A 341 -20.50 15.20 -6.97
N TYR A 342 -21.41 15.76 -6.18
CA TYR A 342 -21.89 17.14 -6.34
C TYR A 342 -20.73 18.14 -6.28
N LEU A 343 -19.90 18.06 -5.25
CA LEU A 343 -18.77 18.97 -5.06
C LEU A 343 -17.77 18.89 -6.21
N SER A 344 -17.45 17.69 -6.73
CA SER A 344 -16.54 17.56 -7.86
C SER A 344 -17.05 18.26 -9.13
N LYS A 345 -18.37 18.18 -9.39
CA LYS A 345 -19.01 18.83 -10.54
C LYS A 345 -19.06 20.34 -10.40
N GLU A 346 -19.39 20.84 -9.21
CA GLU A 346 -19.37 22.27 -8.93
C GLU A 346 -17.95 22.84 -9.06
N LEU A 347 -16.94 22.13 -8.55
CA LEU A 347 -15.53 22.50 -8.72
C LEU A 347 -15.13 22.53 -10.20
N ARG A 348 -15.47 21.51 -10.99
CA ARG A 348 -15.18 21.49 -12.43
C ARG A 348 -15.87 22.64 -13.15
N SER A 349 -17.14 22.93 -12.83
CA SER A 349 -17.89 24.07 -13.38
C SER A 349 -17.21 25.40 -13.08
N ILE A 350 -16.72 25.60 -11.84
CA ILE A 350 -15.94 26.78 -11.47
C ILE A 350 -14.63 26.83 -12.27
N PHE A 351 -13.90 25.73 -12.39
CA PHE A 351 -12.64 25.68 -13.14
C PHE A 351 -12.83 26.01 -14.62
N VAL A 352 -13.89 25.53 -15.26
CA VAL A 352 -14.25 25.89 -16.64
C VAL A 352 -14.56 27.38 -16.77
N LYS A 353 -15.31 27.96 -15.81
CA LYS A 353 -15.57 29.41 -15.79
C LYS A 353 -14.29 30.22 -15.67
N VAL A 354 -13.36 29.81 -14.79
CA VAL A 354 -12.05 30.48 -14.62
C VAL A 354 -11.22 30.37 -15.90
N ALA A 355 -11.18 29.19 -16.52
CA ALA A 355 -10.45 28.95 -17.76
C ALA A 355 -10.95 29.83 -18.92
N ALA A 356 -12.26 30.06 -18.99
CA ALA A 356 -12.87 30.89 -20.02
C ALA A 356 -12.51 32.39 -19.90
N LEU A 357 -12.01 32.86 -18.75
CA LEU A 357 -11.67 34.28 -18.55
C LEU A 357 -10.43 34.71 -19.33
N ASN A 358 -9.47 33.81 -19.55
CA ASN A 358 -8.25 34.10 -20.28
C ASN A 358 -7.63 32.81 -20.84
N PRO A 359 -7.15 32.79 -22.09
CA PRO A 359 -6.48 31.60 -22.67
C PRO A 359 -5.32 31.04 -21.84
N VAL A 360 -4.63 31.88 -21.05
CA VAL A 360 -3.54 31.46 -20.16
C VAL A 360 -4.04 30.57 -19.01
N TYR A 361 -5.34 30.61 -18.68
CA TYR A 361 -5.97 29.84 -17.60
C TYR A 361 -6.60 28.52 -18.08
N SER A 362 -6.42 28.13 -19.34
CA SER A 362 -6.99 26.89 -19.90
C SER A 362 -6.64 25.62 -19.11
N PHE A 363 -5.50 25.62 -18.41
CA PHE A 363 -5.07 24.51 -17.56
C PHE A 363 -6.01 24.21 -16.37
N PHE A 364 -6.87 25.14 -15.97
CA PHE A 364 -7.89 24.89 -14.95
C PHE A 364 -8.88 23.80 -15.38
N GLU A 365 -9.23 23.69 -16.66
CA GLU A 365 -10.19 22.70 -17.16
C GLU A 365 -9.77 21.27 -16.87
N THR A 366 -8.46 21.00 -16.91
CA THR A 366 -7.86 19.67 -16.69
C THR A 366 -7.27 19.50 -15.30
N MET A 367 -7.55 20.44 -14.39
CA MET A 367 -6.95 20.44 -13.05
C MET A 367 -7.43 19.24 -12.22
N THR A 368 -6.52 18.67 -11.44
CA THR A 368 -6.78 17.44 -10.70
C THR A 368 -7.71 17.69 -9.53
N ILE A 369 -8.82 16.95 -9.45
CA ILE A 369 -9.67 16.87 -8.26
C ILE A 369 -9.37 15.54 -7.58
N VAL A 370 -8.87 15.59 -6.35
CA VAL A 370 -8.62 14.41 -5.51
C VAL A 370 -9.76 14.30 -4.50
N ALA A 371 -10.33 13.10 -4.36
CA ALA A 371 -11.26 12.81 -3.27
C ALA A 371 -10.65 11.79 -2.31
N SER A 372 -10.76 12.06 -1.01
CA SER A 372 -10.49 11.10 0.05
C SER A 372 -11.69 11.06 1.00
N ASN A 373 -11.70 10.12 1.96
CA ASN A 373 -12.74 9.83 2.96
C ASN A 373 -13.69 8.67 2.62
N ASP A 374 -13.60 7.62 3.44
CA ASP A 374 -14.41 6.38 3.39
C ASP A 374 -14.69 5.83 1.98
N ILE A 375 -13.71 6.02 1.08
CA ILE A 375 -13.75 5.49 -0.27
C ILE A 375 -13.66 3.97 -0.20
N ASN A 376 -14.68 3.31 -0.73
CA ASN A 376 -14.74 1.88 -0.93
C ASN A 376 -15.31 1.56 -2.33
N GLU A 377 -15.33 0.29 -2.72
CA GLU A 377 -15.81 -0.13 -4.05
C GLU A 377 -17.24 0.34 -4.35
N GLU A 378 -18.15 0.28 -3.38
CA GLU A 378 -19.55 0.70 -3.56
C GLU A 378 -19.66 2.22 -3.71
N THR A 379 -18.88 2.97 -2.93
CA THR A 379 -18.79 4.43 -3.07
C THR A 379 -18.28 4.81 -4.46
N ILE A 380 -17.23 4.13 -4.96
CA ILE A 380 -16.70 4.40 -6.31
C ILE A 380 -17.74 4.09 -7.40
N MET A 381 -18.44 2.96 -7.29
CA MET A 381 -19.51 2.60 -8.23
C MET A 381 -20.63 3.67 -8.24
N SER A 382 -21.08 4.10 -7.06
CA SER A 382 -22.08 5.16 -6.93
C SER A 382 -21.60 6.49 -7.53
N LEU A 383 -20.34 6.87 -7.29
CA LEU A 383 -19.75 8.07 -7.90
C LEU A 383 -19.73 7.97 -9.43
N ASN A 384 -19.33 6.83 -9.99
CA ASN A 384 -19.31 6.58 -11.43
C ASN A 384 -20.71 6.69 -12.06
N GLU A 385 -21.73 6.10 -11.45
CA GLU A 385 -23.13 6.20 -11.89
C GLU A 385 -23.61 7.65 -11.92
N GLN A 386 -23.14 8.44 -10.95
CA GLN A 386 -23.43 9.86 -10.88
C GLN A 386 -22.55 10.71 -11.81
N GLN A 387 -21.62 10.14 -12.57
CA GLN A 387 -20.73 10.88 -13.49
C GLN A 387 -19.95 12.00 -12.78
N HIS A 388 -19.29 11.65 -11.67
CA HIS A 388 -18.41 12.55 -10.93
C HIS A 388 -17.23 13.09 -11.78
N GLU A 389 -16.59 14.17 -11.34
CA GLU A 389 -15.48 14.87 -12.04
C GLU A 389 -14.10 14.68 -11.35
N ILE A 390 -13.99 13.63 -10.52
CA ILE A 390 -12.81 13.32 -9.69
C ILE A 390 -11.77 12.60 -10.54
N ASN A 391 -10.51 13.03 -10.43
CA ASN A 391 -9.39 12.47 -11.19
C ASN A 391 -8.55 11.48 -10.38
N ALA A 392 -8.61 11.56 -9.04
CA ALA A 392 -7.88 10.67 -8.16
C ALA A 392 -8.64 10.32 -6.87
N PHE A 393 -8.55 9.08 -6.42
CA PHE A 393 -9.03 8.64 -5.11
C PHE A 393 -7.89 8.35 -4.15
N GLY A 394 -7.94 8.97 -2.96
CA GLY A 394 -7.13 8.61 -1.81
C GLY A 394 -7.88 7.61 -0.93
N VAL A 395 -7.44 6.35 -0.95
CA VAL A 395 -8.12 5.25 -0.24
C VAL A 395 -7.32 4.83 0.98
N GLY A 396 -7.99 4.78 2.14
CA GLY A 396 -7.38 4.48 3.42
C GLY A 396 -7.80 3.13 4.00
N THR A 397 -8.62 3.19 5.07
CA THR A 397 -8.99 2.05 5.92
C THR A 397 -9.51 0.83 5.15
N HIS A 398 -10.49 1.03 4.26
CA HIS A 398 -11.12 -0.06 3.51
C HIS A 398 -10.14 -0.87 2.66
N LEU A 399 -9.07 -0.24 2.20
CA LEU A 399 -8.03 -0.87 1.39
C LEU A 399 -7.08 -1.68 2.27
N VAL A 400 -6.34 -1.01 3.17
CA VAL A 400 -5.22 -1.63 3.89
C VAL A 400 -5.67 -2.60 4.98
N THR A 401 -6.86 -2.43 5.54
CA THR A 401 -7.41 -3.37 6.54
C THR A 401 -8.22 -4.50 5.90
N CYS A 402 -8.50 -4.40 4.59
CA CYS A 402 -9.43 -5.31 3.90
C CYS A 402 -10.74 -5.46 4.66
N GLN A 403 -11.33 -4.34 5.11
CA GLN A 403 -12.39 -4.33 6.14
C GLN A 403 -13.55 -5.29 5.88
N LYS A 404 -13.96 -5.48 4.61
CA LYS A 404 -15.02 -6.43 4.22
C LYS A 404 -14.69 -7.88 4.58
N GLN A 405 -13.41 -8.26 4.50
CA GLN A 405 -12.90 -9.57 4.85
C GLN A 405 -11.40 -9.46 5.19
N PRO A 406 -11.01 -9.36 6.48
CA PRO A 406 -9.63 -9.06 6.89
C PRO A 406 -8.69 -10.28 6.88
N ALA A 407 -9.09 -11.40 6.28
CA ALA A 407 -8.26 -12.60 6.16
C ALA A 407 -8.61 -13.41 4.90
N LEU A 408 -7.58 -13.91 4.19
CA LEU A 408 -7.75 -14.75 2.99
C LEU A 408 -8.10 -16.21 3.33
N GLY A 409 -7.40 -16.79 4.31
CA GLY A 409 -7.60 -18.19 4.71
C GLY A 409 -6.74 -19.19 3.91
N CYS A 410 -5.49 -18.81 3.62
CA CYS A 410 -4.48 -19.76 3.17
C CYS A 410 -4.21 -20.81 4.26
N VAL A 411 -3.84 -22.00 3.81
CA VAL A 411 -3.48 -23.15 4.63
C VAL A 411 -2.18 -23.76 4.11
N TYR A 412 -1.39 -24.30 5.04
CA TYR A 412 -0.14 -25.00 4.78
C TYR A 412 -0.34 -26.47 5.13
N LYS A 413 -0.03 -27.41 4.23
CA LYS A 413 -0.41 -28.82 4.42
C LYS A 413 0.66 -29.77 3.93
N LEU A 414 1.03 -30.73 4.76
CA LEU A 414 1.86 -31.88 4.38
C LEU A 414 1.09 -32.71 3.35
N VAL A 415 1.68 -32.92 2.18
CA VAL A 415 1.09 -33.69 1.09
C VAL A 415 1.90 -34.94 0.75
N ALA A 416 3.17 -34.99 1.10
CA ALA A 416 3.98 -36.20 1.01
C ALA A 416 5.11 -36.19 2.05
N GLN A 417 5.52 -37.37 2.51
CA GLN A 417 6.70 -37.56 3.35
C GLN A 417 7.39 -38.86 2.90
N SER A 418 8.69 -38.80 2.68
CA SER A 418 9.50 -39.93 2.19
C SER A 418 8.89 -40.56 0.93
N SER A 419 8.42 -39.70 0.01
CA SER A 419 7.67 -40.05 -1.22
C SER A 419 6.31 -40.72 -1.02
N ILE A 420 5.84 -40.90 0.21
CA ILE A 420 4.53 -41.46 0.53
C ILE A 420 3.51 -40.31 0.58
N PRO A 421 2.45 -40.34 -0.26
CA PRO A 421 1.39 -39.33 -0.23
C PRO A 421 0.66 -39.30 1.12
N LYS A 422 0.36 -38.11 1.63
CA LYS A 422 -0.34 -37.88 2.91
C LYS A 422 -1.67 -37.16 2.66
N ILE A 423 -2.72 -37.63 3.30
CA ILE A 423 -4.06 -37.03 3.23
C ILE A 423 -4.56 -36.70 4.64
N LYS A 424 -5.19 -35.54 4.78
CA LYS A 424 -5.89 -35.17 6.01
C LYS A 424 -7.38 -35.20 5.76
N LEU A 425 -8.07 -36.15 6.39
CA LEU A 425 -9.52 -36.23 6.38
C LEU A 425 -10.14 -35.16 7.30
N SER A 426 -11.39 -34.81 7.03
CA SER A 426 -12.16 -33.86 7.81
C SER A 426 -13.64 -34.20 7.73
N GLN A 427 -14.39 -33.93 8.81
CA GLN A 427 -15.85 -34.02 8.80
C GLN A 427 -16.49 -33.06 7.78
N GLU A 428 -15.76 -32.02 7.38
CA GLU A 428 -16.13 -31.17 6.26
C GLU A 428 -15.37 -31.62 5.01
N VAL A 429 -16.11 -32.19 4.04
CA VAL A 429 -15.55 -32.68 2.77
C VAL A 429 -14.73 -31.61 2.04
N SER A 430 -15.15 -30.34 2.13
CA SER A 430 -14.45 -29.20 1.52
C SER A 430 -13.05 -28.93 2.09
N LYS A 431 -12.73 -29.47 3.27
CA LYS A 431 -11.44 -29.31 3.96
C LYS A 431 -10.46 -30.49 3.75
N ILE A 432 -10.87 -31.54 3.03
CA ILE A 432 -10.01 -32.67 2.67
C ILE A 432 -8.89 -32.18 1.74
N THR A 433 -7.65 -32.61 2.00
CA THR A 433 -6.49 -32.25 1.19
C THR A 433 -6.26 -33.22 0.03
N ILE A 434 -5.66 -32.73 -1.06
CA ILE A 434 -5.25 -33.59 -2.18
C ILE A 434 -3.82 -34.08 -1.89
N PRO A 435 -3.60 -35.41 -1.76
CA PRO A 435 -2.31 -35.97 -1.40
C PRO A 435 -1.29 -35.90 -2.55
N GLY A 436 -0.02 -36.03 -2.22
CA GLY A 436 1.11 -36.10 -3.17
C GLY A 436 1.59 -34.73 -3.66
N LYS A 437 2.82 -34.71 -4.18
CA LYS A 437 3.39 -33.54 -4.88
C LYS A 437 2.66 -33.34 -6.21
N LYS A 438 2.24 -32.11 -6.50
CA LYS A 438 1.37 -31.79 -7.64
C LYS A 438 2.09 -30.88 -8.64
N LYS A 439 1.68 -30.96 -9.91
CA LYS A 439 1.98 -29.95 -10.93
C LYS A 439 0.67 -29.32 -11.38
N CYS A 440 0.65 -28.00 -11.42
CA CYS A 440 -0.56 -27.24 -11.76
C CYS A 440 -0.42 -26.62 -13.14
N TYR A 441 -1.50 -26.69 -13.92
CA TYR A 441 -1.56 -26.15 -15.28
C TYR A 441 -2.76 -25.23 -15.40
N ARG A 442 -2.57 -24.06 -16.02
CA ARG A 442 -3.67 -23.22 -16.49
C ARG A 442 -3.93 -23.55 -17.95
N ILE A 443 -5.14 -24.03 -18.24
CA ILE A 443 -5.59 -24.30 -19.60
C ILE A 443 -6.28 -23.05 -20.11
N TYR A 444 -5.81 -22.53 -21.24
CA TYR A 444 -6.44 -21.41 -21.92
C TYR A 444 -7.25 -21.93 -23.10
N GLY A 445 -8.44 -21.37 -23.31
CA GLY A 445 -9.18 -21.57 -24.54
C GLY A 445 -8.36 -21.08 -25.74
N LYS A 446 -8.58 -21.66 -26.92
CA LYS A 446 -8.07 -21.10 -28.17
C LYS A 446 -8.65 -19.70 -28.27
N ALA A 447 -7.80 -18.67 -28.33
CA ALA A 447 -8.25 -17.28 -28.35
C ALA A 447 -9.18 -17.07 -29.55
N GLU A 448 -10.48 -16.95 -29.30
CA GLU A 448 -11.34 -16.17 -30.18
C GLU A 448 -11.13 -14.72 -29.76
N ASN A 449 -10.83 -13.85 -30.73
CA ASN A 449 -10.53 -12.45 -30.51
C ASN A 449 -11.62 -11.77 -29.67
N PHE A 450 -11.39 -11.63 -28.36
CA PHE A 450 -12.15 -10.70 -27.54
C PHE A 450 -11.57 -9.30 -27.81
N HIS A 451 -12.25 -8.57 -28.68
CA HIS A 451 -12.00 -7.18 -29.04
C HIS A 451 -12.18 -6.23 -27.85
#